data_AF-A0A1G0BFU8-F1
#
_entry.id   AF-A0A1G0BFU8-F1
#
_cell.length_a   1.000
_cell.length_b   1.000
_cell.length_c   1.000
_cell.angle_alpha   90.00
_cell.angle_beta   90.00
_cell.angle_gamma   90.00
#
_symmetry.space_group_name_H-M   'P 1'
#
loop_
_entity.id
_entity.type
_entity.pdbx_description
1 polymer ?
#
loop_
_entity_poly.entity_id
_entity_poly.type
_entity_poly.pdbx_seq_one_letter_code
_entity_poly.pdbx_strand_id
1 'polypeptide(L)'
;MTTRTEILQYIIDEYFDSDPKKAAEISGYKQAQIAGWLSGKLNPQKNTIEYLIQCAFIPEFKVIAEFAEFDNQKALLTQLKSILGNHAQDPGVYAFYDSMGNLLYLGKATKLLGEISSAINRTVHIAFPKGVKSAPKTRMEIVKYISAYDVGAVKWSDFPKHVESLILRISKPLLNKNIGGLKKAHKQPKET
;
A
#
# COMPACT_ATOMS: atom_id res chain seq x y z
N MET A 1 -13.36 -31.48 -18.29
CA MET A 1 -13.80 -30.07 -18.19
C MET A 1 -13.70 -29.67 -16.74
N THR A 2 -12.95 -28.62 -16.41
CA THR A 2 -12.85 -28.11 -15.03
C THR A 2 -14.15 -27.44 -14.62
N THR A 3 -14.67 -27.77 -13.45
CA THR A 3 -15.89 -27.17 -12.90
C THR A 3 -15.57 -25.83 -12.23
N ARG A 4 -16.58 -24.96 -12.08
CA ARG A 4 -16.40 -23.69 -11.37
C ARG A 4 -16.09 -23.88 -9.88
N THR A 5 -16.55 -24.98 -9.29
CA THR A 5 -16.20 -25.37 -7.92
C THR A 5 -14.71 -25.71 -7.80
N GLU A 6 -14.16 -26.46 -8.76
CA GLU A 6 -12.71 -26.74 -8.79
C GLU A 6 -11.88 -25.46 -8.99
N ILE A 7 -12.34 -24.53 -9.83
CA ILE A 7 -11.70 -23.21 -9.99
C ILE A 7 -11.75 -22.42 -8.67
N LEU A 8 -12.90 -22.41 -7.99
CA LEU A 8 -13.04 -21.74 -6.70
C LEU A 8 -12.11 -22.34 -5.64
N GLN A 9 -12.01 -23.67 -5.59
CA GLN A 9 -11.13 -24.37 -4.67
C GLN A 9 -9.67 -23.95 -4.90
N TYR A 10 -9.21 -23.97 -6.15
CA TYR A 10 -7.86 -23.49 -6.51
C TYR A 10 -7.62 -22.05 -6.06
N ILE A 11 -8.59 -21.15 -6.26
CA ILE A 11 -8.46 -19.75 -5.83
C ILE A 11 -8.29 -19.65 -4.31
N ILE A 12 -9.08 -20.41 -3.55
CA ILE A 12 -9.00 -20.40 -2.08
C ILE A 12 -7.68 -20.97 -1.58
N ASP A 13 -7.24 -22.07 -2.17
CA ASP A 13 -5.99 -22.73 -1.78
C ASP A 13 -4.78 -21.83 -2.04
N GLU A 14 -4.71 -21.22 -3.21
CA GLU A 14 -3.54 -20.44 -3.64
C GLU A 14 -3.51 -18.99 -3.15
N TYR A 15 -4.68 -18.34 -3.02
CA TYR A 15 -4.75 -16.89 -2.78
C TYR A 15 -5.37 -16.52 -1.43
N PHE A 16 -6.04 -17.46 -0.77
CA PHE A 16 -6.66 -17.25 0.54
C PHE A 16 -6.11 -18.19 1.62
N ASP A 17 -4.88 -18.69 1.44
CA ASP A 17 -4.17 -19.58 2.38
C ASP A 17 -4.99 -20.83 2.78
N SER A 18 -5.76 -21.37 1.82
CA SER A 18 -6.71 -22.46 2.08
C SER A 18 -7.75 -22.16 3.16
N ASP A 19 -8.04 -20.87 3.43
CA ASP A 19 -9.01 -20.42 4.43
C ASP A 19 -10.24 -19.77 3.79
N PRO A 20 -11.38 -20.48 3.73
CA PRO A 20 -12.65 -19.92 3.27
C PRO A 20 -13.16 -18.72 4.08
N LYS A 21 -12.73 -18.55 5.34
CA LYS A 21 -13.08 -17.37 6.15
C LYS A 21 -12.42 -16.13 5.60
N LYS A 22 -11.13 -16.20 5.27
CA LYS A 22 -10.39 -15.10 4.66
C LYS A 22 -11.01 -14.68 3.33
N ALA A 23 -11.41 -15.64 2.50
CA ALA A 23 -12.15 -15.37 1.27
C ALA A 23 -13.51 -14.68 1.54
N ALA A 24 -14.23 -15.08 2.58
CA ALA A 24 -15.49 -14.46 2.99
C ALA A 24 -15.30 -13.01 3.45
N GLU A 25 -14.30 -12.76 4.29
CA GLU A 25 -13.98 -11.42 4.80
C GLU A 25 -13.62 -10.44 3.68
N ILE A 26 -12.78 -10.87 2.73
CA ILE A 26 -12.31 -10.02 1.63
C ILE A 26 -13.41 -9.81 0.59
N SER A 27 -14.16 -10.86 0.24
CA SER A 27 -15.20 -10.76 -0.80
C SER A 27 -16.53 -10.17 -0.31
N GLY A 28 -16.77 -10.17 1.00
CA GLY A 28 -18.05 -9.80 1.60
C GLY A 28 -19.14 -10.88 1.54
N TYR A 29 -18.85 -12.06 0.97
CA TYR A 29 -19.79 -13.19 1.03
C TYR A 29 -19.85 -13.81 2.42
N LYS A 30 -20.97 -14.44 2.77
CA LYS A 30 -21.05 -15.22 4.00
C LYS A 30 -20.20 -16.48 3.87
N GLN A 31 -19.50 -16.86 4.94
CA GLN A 31 -18.72 -18.10 4.98
C GLN A 31 -19.55 -19.34 4.58
N ALA A 32 -20.82 -19.38 4.98
CA ALA A 32 -21.74 -20.46 4.60
C ALA A 32 -22.01 -20.54 3.08
N GLN A 33 -22.00 -19.41 2.37
CA GLN A 33 -22.15 -19.40 0.91
C GLN A 33 -20.92 -20.02 0.24
N ILE A 34 -19.72 -19.61 0.68
CA ILE A 34 -18.46 -20.16 0.18
C ILE A 34 -18.37 -21.66 0.45
N ALA A 35 -18.69 -22.09 1.68
CA ALA A 35 -18.73 -23.51 2.03
C ALA A 35 -19.75 -24.30 1.18
N GLY A 36 -20.91 -23.70 0.88
CA GLY A 36 -21.92 -24.28 -0.01
C GLY A 36 -21.42 -24.48 -1.44
N TRP A 37 -20.59 -23.57 -1.96
CA TRP A 37 -19.97 -23.70 -3.27
C TRP A 37 -18.85 -24.74 -3.31
N LEU A 38 -17.99 -24.74 -2.30
CA LEU A 38 -16.87 -25.69 -2.18
C LEU A 38 -17.35 -27.13 -2.00
N SER A 39 -18.41 -27.34 -1.23
CA SER A 39 -19.01 -28.67 -1.04
C SER A 39 -19.79 -29.19 -2.26
N GLY A 40 -19.97 -28.37 -3.31
CA GLY A 40 -20.79 -28.71 -4.48
C GLY A 40 -22.29 -28.71 -4.22
N LYS A 41 -22.74 -28.33 -3.00
CA LYS A 41 -24.17 -28.19 -2.68
C LYS A 41 -24.84 -27.12 -3.53
N LEU A 42 -24.09 -26.08 -3.90
CA LEU A 42 -24.50 -25.02 -4.80
C LEU A 42 -23.43 -24.82 -5.87
N ASN A 43 -23.83 -24.64 -7.12
CA ASN A 43 -22.89 -24.27 -8.17
C ASN A 43 -22.65 -22.75 -8.15
N PRO A 44 -21.40 -22.27 -8.02
CA PRO A 44 -21.13 -20.85 -8.13
C PRO A 44 -21.45 -20.35 -9.54
N GLN A 45 -21.98 -19.13 -9.64
CA GLN A 45 -22.20 -18.49 -10.93
C GLN A 45 -20.88 -18.02 -11.53
N LYS A 46 -20.83 -17.81 -12.85
CA LYS A 46 -19.65 -17.31 -13.54
C LYS A 46 -19.16 -15.98 -12.92
N ASN A 47 -20.06 -15.02 -12.73
CA ASN A 47 -19.74 -13.71 -12.16
C ASN A 47 -19.21 -13.82 -10.72
N THR A 48 -19.66 -14.82 -9.95
CA THR A 48 -19.13 -15.09 -8.60
C THR A 48 -17.66 -15.47 -8.65
N ILE A 49 -17.28 -16.34 -9.59
CA ILE A 49 -15.89 -16.74 -9.78
C ILE A 49 -15.04 -15.55 -10.25
N GLU A 50 -15.52 -14.80 -11.24
CA GLU A 50 -14.81 -13.61 -11.75
C GLU A 50 -14.59 -12.56 -10.66
N TYR A 51 -15.59 -12.34 -9.79
CA TYR A 51 -15.46 -11.43 -8.67
C TYR A 51 -14.47 -11.94 -7.61
N LEU A 52 -14.49 -13.22 -7.24
CA LEU A 52 -13.52 -13.79 -6.29
C LEU A 52 -12.09 -13.77 -6.83
N ILE A 53 -11.92 -13.97 -8.15
CA ILE A 53 -10.65 -13.72 -8.85
C ILE A 53 -10.24 -12.26 -8.65
N GLN A 54 -11.13 -11.30 -8.90
CA GLN A 54 -10.81 -9.88 -8.69
C GLN A 54 -10.39 -9.60 -7.25
N CYS A 55 -11.12 -10.10 -6.25
CA CYS A 55 -10.74 -9.96 -4.83
C CYS A 55 -9.38 -10.58 -4.50
N ALA A 56 -9.01 -11.68 -5.16
CA ALA A 56 -7.72 -12.34 -4.96
C ALA A 56 -6.53 -11.56 -5.58
N PHE A 57 -6.76 -10.86 -6.70
CA PHE A 57 -5.70 -10.22 -7.47
C PHE A 57 -5.61 -8.70 -7.31
N ILE A 58 -6.71 -8.03 -6.97
CA ILE A 58 -6.78 -6.57 -6.84
C ILE A 58 -6.66 -6.25 -5.35
N PRO A 59 -5.49 -5.78 -4.89
CA PRO A 59 -5.36 -5.38 -3.50
C PRO A 59 -6.23 -4.14 -3.23
N GLU A 60 -7.01 -4.20 -2.17
CA GLU A 60 -7.71 -3.04 -1.66
C GLU A 60 -6.74 -2.16 -0.87
N PHE A 61 -6.75 -0.85 -1.15
CA PHE A 61 -6.02 0.11 -0.35
C PHE A 61 -6.69 0.22 1.02
N LYS A 62 -5.92 -0.04 2.07
CA LYS A 62 -6.37 0.21 3.43
C LYS A 62 -5.71 1.48 3.95
N VAL A 63 -6.54 2.41 4.39
CA VAL A 63 -6.08 3.60 5.10
C VAL A 63 -5.57 3.16 6.47
N ILE A 64 -4.28 3.32 6.71
CA ILE A 64 -3.70 3.14 8.06
C ILE A 64 -3.86 4.45 8.83
N ALA A 65 -3.47 5.55 8.18
CA ALA A 65 -3.61 6.89 8.73
C ALA A 65 -3.68 7.92 7.59
N GLU A 66 -4.55 8.91 7.75
CA GLU A 66 -4.63 10.07 6.87
C GLU A 66 -4.36 11.34 7.66
N PHE A 67 -3.38 12.11 7.21
CA PHE A 67 -3.00 13.40 7.80
C PHE A 67 -2.82 13.33 9.31
N ALA A 68 -2.20 12.26 9.82
CA ALA A 68 -1.92 12.15 11.24
C ALA A 68 -0.87 13.20 11.64
N GLU A 69 -1.16 13.94 12.72
CA GLU A 69 -0.26 14.97 13.21
C GLU A 69 1.09 14.39 13.65
N PHE A 70 2.14 15.07 13.24
CA PHE A 70 3.51 14.80 13.63
C PHE A 70 4.11 16.02 14.32
N ASP A 71 4.78 15.78 15.43
CA ASP A 71 5.47 16.80 16.22
C ASP A 71 6.97 16.49 16.29
N ASN A 72 7.78 17.36 15.70
CA ASN A 72 9.22 17.17 15.64
C ASN A 72 9.94 17.36 17.00
N GLN A 73 9.24 17.86 18.02
CA GLN A 73 9.76 17.97 19.39
C GLN A 73 9.56 16.69 20.20
N LYS A 74 8.70 15.77 19.73
CA LYS A 74 8.40 14.50 20.41
C LYS A 74 9.24 13.36 19.86
N ALA A 75 9.36 12.30 20.65
CA ALA A 75 10.11 11.09 20.26
C ALA A 75 9.52 10.47 18.98
N LEU A 76 10.32 10.41 17.91
CA LEU A 76 9.93 9.95 16.58
C LEU A 76 9.29 8.56 16.60
N LEU A 77 9.99 7.57 17.17
CA LEU A 77 9.54 6.18 17.13
C LEU A 77 8.22 5.96 17.90
N THR A 78 8.00 6.70 18.99
CA THR A 78 6.75 6.63 19.76
C THR A 78 5.58 7.13 18.94
N GLN A 79 5.74 8.27 18.26
CA GLN A 79 4.71 8.83 17.39
C GLN A 79 4.41 7.90 16.21
N LEU A 80 5.45 7.40 15.52
CA LEU A 80 5.25 6.51 14.38
C LEU A 80 4.56 5.21 14.77
N LYS A 81 4.90 4.61 15.92
CA LYS A 81 4.18 3.44 16.43
C LYS A 81 2.72 3.75 16.72
N SER A 82 2.43 4.94 17.25
CA SER A 82 1.04 5.39 17.48
C SER A 82 0.27 5.60 16.18
N ILE A 83 0.90 6.21 15.17
CA ILE A 83 0.28 6.50 13.87
C ILE A 83 0.01 5.21 13.09
N LEU A 84 0.96 4.28 13.10
CA LEU A 84 0.88 3.05 12.29
C LEU A 84 0.14 1.92 13.01
N GLY A 85 0.06 1.95 14.34
CA GLY A 85 -0.55 0.91 15.14
C GLY A 85 0.02 -0.47 14.83
N ASN A 86 -0.87 -1.43 14.56
CA ASN A 86 -0.49 -2.82 14.23
C ASN A 86 0.13 -2.96 12.83
N HIS A 87 0.07 -1.92 11.99
CA HIS A 87 0.59 -1.93 10.61
C HIS A 87 2.05 -1.48 10.51
N ALA A 88 2.74 -1.28 11.63
CA ALA A 88 4.11 -0.78 11.66
C ALA A 88 5.11 -1.62 10.85
N GLN A 89 4.85 -2.93 10.71
CA GLN A 89 5.71 -3.87 9.97
C GLN A 89 5.18 -4.20 8.57
N ASP A 90 4.05 -3.64 8.18
CA ASP A 90 3.41 -3.95 6.91
C ASP A 90 4.11 -3.22 5.76
N PRO A 91 4.05 -3.76 4.53
CA PRO A 91 4.40 -3.01 3.34
C PRO A 91 3.36 -1.93 3.06
N GLY A 92 3.73 -0.90 2.33
CA GLY A 92 2.79 0.18 2.06
C GLY A 92 3.37 1.36 1.30
N VAL A 93 2.55 2.39 1.18
CA VAL A 93 2.92 3.70 0.68
C VAL A 93 2.69 4.71 1.79
N TYR A 94 3.60 5.68 1.91
CA TYR A 94 3.50 6.75 2.91
C TYR A 94 3.77 8.11 2.27
N ALA A 95 3.19 9.14 2.88
CA ALA A 95 3.28 10.51 2.41
C ALA A 95 3.60 11.45 3.58
N PHE A 96 4.38 12.49 3.29
CA PHE A 96 4.70 13.57 4.22
C PHE A 96 4.15 14.89 3.71
N TYR A 97 3.61 15.68 4.62
CA TYR A 97 2.99 16.97 4.30
C TYR A 97 3.52 18.08 5.21
N ASP A 98 3.52 19.32 4.71
CA ASP A 98 3.81 20.51 5.52
C ASP A 98 2.58 20.94 6.35
N SER A 99 2.71 22.03 7.10
CA SER A 99 1.63 22.60 7.91
C SER A 99 0.44 23.14 7.12
N MET A 100 0.58 23.32 5.80
CA MET A 100 -0.50 23.74 4.91
C MET A 100 -1.14 22.55 4.19
N GLY A 101 -0.69 21.32 4.45
CA GLY A 101 -1.19 20.11 3.81
C GLY A 101 -0.60 19.86 2.41
N ASN A 102 0.46 20.58 2.00
CA ASN A 102 1.11 20.33 0.72
C ASN A 102 1.91 19.03 0.78
N LEU A 103 1.81 18.20 -0.27
CA LEU A 103 2.56 16.96 -0.37
C LEU A 103 4.06 17.26 -0.59
N LEU A 104 4.86 16.98 0.43
CA LEU A 104 6.31 17.19 0.42
C LEU A 104 7.05 15.99 -0.15
N TYR A 105 6.64 14.78 0.24
CA TYR A 105 7.30 13.54 -0.12
C TYR A 105 6.32 12.38 -0.19
N LEU A 106 6.54 11.47 -1.13
CA LEU A 106 5.89 10.17 -1.21
C LEU A 106 6.95 9.07 -1.26
N GLY A 107 6.75 7.98 -0.53
CA GLY A 107 7.63 6.82 -0.58
C GLY A 107 6.86 5.51 -0.48
N LYS A 108 7.47 4.44 -0.98
CA LYS A 108 7.03 3.07 -0.69
C LYS A 108 7.91 2.40 0.37
N ALA A 109 7.34 1.46 1.10
CA ALA A 109 8.02 0.71 2.15
C ALA A 109 7.72 -0.78 2.05
N THR A 110 8.70 -1.63 2.34
CA THR A 110 8.46 -3.04 2.68
C THR A 110 8.11 -3.22 4.16
N LYS A 111 8.57 -2.27 5.01
CA LYS A 111 8.21 -2.14 6.42
C LYS A 111 8.03 -0.66 6.73
N LEU A 112 6.78 -0.23 6.95
CA LEU A 112 6.42 1.18 7.09
C LEU A 112 7.22 1.91 8.17
N LEU A 113 7.31 1.37 9.39
CA LEU A 113 8.00 2.04 10.50
C LEU A 113 9.48 2.33 10.19
N GLY A 114 10.19 1.34 9.66
CA GLY A 114 11.62 1.46 9.36
C GLY A 114 11.87 2.47 8.25
N GLU A 115 11.11 2.39 7.16
CA GLU A 115 11.31 3.28 6.01
C GLU A 115 10.85 4.71 6.31
N ILE A 116 9.73 4.91 7.01
CA ILE A 116 9.29 6.25 7.43
C ILE A 116 10.32 6.89 8.36
N SER A 117 10.81 6.13 9.36
CA SER A 117 11.83 6.61 10.29
C SER A 117 13.13 6.97 9.58
N SER A 118 13.53 6.20 8.55
CA SER A 118 14.69 6.53 7.73
C SER A 118 14.43 7.78 6.88
N ALA A 119 13.31 7.80 6.17
CA ALA A 119 12.98 8.83 5.21
C ALA A 119 12.77 10.21 5.82
N ILE A 120 12.17 10.32 7.00
CA ILE A 120 11.93 11.60 7.69
C ILE A 120 13.23 12.26 8.20
N ASN A 121 14.25 11.45 8.49
CA ASN A 121 15.56 11.94 8.93
C ASN A 121 16.49 12.33 7.77
N ARG A 122 16.08 12.10 6.51
CA ARG A 122 16.88 12.48 5.35
C ARG A 122 16.99 14.00 5.23
N THR A 123 18.07 14.45 4.60
CA THR A 123 18.31 15.87 4.35
C THR A 123 17.32 16.46 3.36
N VAL A 124 17.01 17.74 3.55
CA VAL A 124 16.24 18.55 2.62
C VAL A 124 17.21 19.17 1.60
N HIS A 125 16.95 18.97 0.32
CA HIS A 125 17.75 19.51 -0.78
C HIS A 125 16.96 20.54 -1.59
N ILE A 126 16.23 21.42 -0.91
CA ILE A 126 15.46 22.50 -1.53
C ILE A 126 16.27 23.80 -1.38
N ALA A 127 16.32 24.59 -2.45
CA ALA A 127 16.90 25.92 -2.41
C ALA A 127 15.95 26.86 -1.65
N PHE A 128 16.43 27.44 -0.54
CA PHE A 128 15.69 28.45 0.21
C PHE A 128 16.06 29.85 -0.26
N PRO A 129 15.12 30.82 -0.23
CA PRO A 129 15.42 32.23 -0.52
C PRO A 129 16.55 32.76 0.38
N LYS A 130 17.38 33.67 -0.16
CA LYS A 130 18.56 34.23 0.53
C LYS A 130 18.27 34.90 1.89
N GLY A 131 17.01 35.22 2.20
CA GLY A 131 16.59 35.81 3.47
C GLY A 131 16.33 34.81 4.61
N VAL A 132 16.35 33.50 4.35
CA VAL A 132 16.10 32.48 5.37
C VAL A 132 17.36 32.25 6.20
N LYS A 133 17.36 32.70 7.46
CA LYS A 133 18.52 32.61 8.37
C LYS A 133 18.82 31.18 8.84
N SER A 134 17.79 30.36 8.98
CA SER A 134 17.87 28.99 9.48
C SER A 134 17.04 28.08 8.58
N ALA A 135 17.64 27.66 7.47
CA ALA A 135 17.02 26.70 6.56
C ALA A 135 16.91 25.32 7.23
N PRO A 136 15.77 24.63 7.11
CA PRO A 136 15.60 23.30 7.68
C PRO A 136 16.58 22.33 7.04
N LYS A 137 17.25 21.52 7.86
CA LYS A 137 18.28 20.58 7.40
C LYS A 137 17.69 19.23 7.06
N THR A 138 16.71 18.80 7.85
CA THR A 138 16.07 17.50 7.75
C THR A 138 14.59 17.64 7.43
N ARG A 139 14.00 16.57 6.87
CA ARG A 139 12.55 16.59 6.57
C ARG A 139 11.72 16.67 7.83
N MET A 140 12.20 16.08 8.93
CA MET A 140 11.58 16.16 10.25
C MET A 140 11.26 17.60 10.69
N GLU A 141 12.06 18.59 10.28
CA GLU A 141 11.85 20.00 10.62
C GLU A 141 10.68 20.65 9.87
N ILE A 142 10.24 20.09 8.74
CA ILE A 142 9.19 20.65 7.88
C ILE A 142 7.93 19.79 7.78
N VAL A 143 8.02 18.50 8.12
CA VAL A 143 6.87 17.60 8.11
C VAL A 143 5.96 17.91 9.29
N LYS A 144 4.67 18.10 9.01
CA LYS A 144 3.62 18.31 10.00
C LYS A 144 2.59 17.18 10.02
N TYR A 145 2.34 16.55 8.88
CA TYR A 145 1.41 15.42 8.79
C TYR A 145 2.04 14.23 8.07
N ILE A 146 1.61 13.03 8.47
CA ILE A 146 2.00 11.76 7.86
C ILE A 146 0.73 11.00 7.48
N SER A 147 0.68 10.51 6.26
CA SER A 147 -0.31 9.51 5.83
C SER A 147 0.40 8.20 5.50
N ALA A 148 -0.27 7.08 5.77
CA ALA A 148 0.21 5.74 5.44
C ALA A 148 -0.96 4.88 4.96
N TYR A 149 -0.68 4.05 3.96
CA TYR A 149 -1.65 3.16 3.33
C TYR A 149 -1.01 1.80 3.15
N ASP A 150 -1.71 0.77 3.58
CA ASP A 150 -1.41 -0.60 3.15
C ASP A 150 -2.00 -0.77 1.75
N VAL A 151 -1.15 -1.20 0.83
CA VAL A 151 -1.48 -1.38 -0.58
C VAL A 151 -1.46 -2.85 -0.99
N GLY A 152 -1.39 -3.76 -0.01
CA GLY A 152 -1.32 -5.19 -0.18
C GLY A 152 0.03 -5.69 -0.71
N ALA A 153 0.39 -6.92 -0.33
CA ALA A 153 1.49 -7.65 -0.94
C ALA A 153 0.94 -8.57 -2.03
N VAL A 154 1.26 -8.33 -3.30
CA VAL A 154 0.89 -9.23 -4.40
C VAL A 154 2.13 -9.99 -4.86
N LYS A 155 2.07 -11.33 -4.82
CA LYS A 155 3.19 -12.24 -5.16
C LYS A 155 3.84 -11.94 -6.53
N TRP A 156 3.06 -11.42 -7.47
CA TRP A 156 3.44 -11.25 -8.88
C TRP A 156 3.61 -9.80 -9.33
N SER A 157 3.38 -8.82 -8.46
CA SER A 157 3.48 -7.40 -8.84
C SER A 157 3.93 -6.52 -7.68
N ASP A 158 4.88 -5.62 -7.94
CA ASP A 158 5.24 -4.52 -7.04
C ASP A 158 4.19 -3.39 -7.18
N PHE A 159 2.95 -3.70 -6.81
CA PHE A 159 1.82 -2.76 -6.85
C PHE A 159 2.10 -1.45 -6.06
N PRO A 160 2.71 -1.48 -4.85
CA PRO A 160 3.15 -0.26 -4.18
C PRO A 160 4.00 0.65 -5.07
N LYS A 161 4.95 0.09 -5.82
CA LYS A 161 5.79 0.86 -6.76
C LYS A 161 4.99 1.46 -7.90
N HIS A 162 4.00 0.77 -8.43
CA HIS A 162 3.18 1.31 -9.52
C HIS A 162 2.33 2.49 -9.05
N VAL A 163 1.72 2.38 -7.86
CA VAL A 163 0.94 3.46 -7.23
C VAL A 163 1.83 4.65 -6.91
N GLU A 164 2.97 4.43 -6.24
CA GLU A 164 3.95 5.48 -5.95
C GLU A 164 4.40 6.17 -7.25
N SER A 165 4.80 5.40 -8.26
CA SER A 165 5.30 5.95 -9.53
C SER A 165 4.25 6.80 -10.26
N LEU A 166 2.96 6.46 -10.15
CA LEU A 166 1.88 7.23 -10.73
C LEU A 166 1.69 8.56 -9.97
N ILE A 167 1.57 8.50 -8.65
CA ILE A 167 1.34 9.68 -7.81
C ILE A 167 2.52 10.66 -7.91
N LEU A 168 3.76 10.16 -7.95
CA LEU A 168 4.96 10.98 -8.14
C LEU A 168 4.91 11.80 -9.44
N ARG A 169 4.36 11.23 -10.51
CA ARG A 169 4.27 11.91 -11.82
C ARG A 169 3.21 12.99 -11.85
N ILE A 170 2.07 12.74 -11.20
CA ILE A 170 0.95 13.67 -11.13
C ILE A 170 1.30 14.81 -10.19
N SER A 171 1.76 14.48 -8.98
CA SER A 171 1.86 15.43 -7.86
C SER A 171 3.24 16.10 -7.74
N LYS A 172 4.29 15.50 -8.33
CA LYS A 172 5.67 15.99 -8.32
C LYS A 172 6.13 16.57 -6.97
N PRO A 173 6.11 15.79 -5.88
CA PRO A 173 6.44 16.30 -4.55
C PRO A 173 7.86 16.87 -4.51
N LEU A 174 8.04 17.98 -3.78
CA LEU A 174 9.28 18.77 -3.79
C LEU A 174 10.51 17.97 -3.35
N LEU A 175 10.35 17.00 -2.44
CA LEU A 175 11.46 16.23 -1.87
C LEU A 175 11.73 14.91 -2.60
N ASN A 176 10.95 14.58 -3.61
CA ASN A 176 11.18 13.41 -4.45
C ASN A 176 12.06 13.75 -5.65
N LYS A 177 13.05 12.91 -5.92
CA LYS A 177 13.76 12.94 -7.21
C LYS A 177 12.84 12.34 -8.28
N ASN A 178 12.26 13.19 -9.13
CA ASN A 178 11.40 12.75 -10.23
C ASN A 178 12.23 12.28 -11.43
N ILE A 179 12.84 11.09 -11.32
CA ILE A 179 13.74 10.53 -12.35
C ILE A 179 13.17 9.20 -12.86
N GLY A 180 13.05 9.04 -14.19
CA GLY A 180 12.73 7.76 -14.86
C GLY A 180 11.36 7.67 -15.56
N GLY A 181 11.08 6.53 -16.20
CA GLY A 181 9.86 6.21 -16.96
C GLY A 181 9.07 5.02 -16.37
N LEU A 182 7.75 4.93 -16.64
CA LEU A 182 6.98 3.72 -16.33
C LEU A 182 7.46 2.61 -17.26
N LYS A 183 8.07 1.56 -16.71
CA LYS A 183 8.36 0.33 -17.47
C LYS A 183 7.10 -0.53 -17.49
N LYS A 184 6.91 -1.31 -18.56
CA LYS A 184 5.81 -2.30 -18.64
C LYS A 184 5.83 -3.19 -17.39
N ALA A 185 4.66 -3.42 -16.80
CA ALA A 185 4.51 -4.10 -15.51
C ALA A 185 4.97 -5.58 -15.53
N HIS A 186 4.92 -6.25 -16.69
CA HIS A 186 5.26 -7.66 -16.81
C HIS A 186 6.29 -7.91 -17.91
N LYS A 187 7.31 -8.73 -17.60
CA LYS A 187 8.01 -9.51 -18.62
C LYS A 187 7.07 -10.65 -19.00
N GLN A 188 6.81 -10.86 -20.28
CA GLN A 188 6.05 -12.02 -20.73
C GLN A 188 6.69 -13.31 -20.16
N PRO A 189 5.89 -14.28 -19.70
CA PRO A 189 6.42 -15.60 -19.37
C PRO A 189 7.19 -16.10 -20.60
N LYS A 190 8.40 -16.63 -20.39
CA LYS A 190 9.03 -17.42 -21.44
C LYS A 190 8.29 -18.75 -21.46
N GLU A 191 7.54 -18.99 -22.52
CA GLU A 191 7.11 -20.35 -22.86
C GLU A 191 8.40 -21.16 -23.08
N THR A 192 8.64 -22.13 -22.18
CA THR A 192 9.65 -23.18 -22.35
C THR A 192 9.00 -24.40 -22.95
#